data_AF-A0A060BLY6-F1
#
_entry.id   AF-A0A060BLY6-F1
#
_cell.length_a   1.000
_cell.length_b   1.000
_cell.length_c   1.000
_cell.angle_alpha   90.00
_cell.angle_beta   90.00
_cell.angle_gamma   90.00
#
_symmetry.space_group_name_H-M   'P 1'
#
loop_
_entity.id
_entity.type
_entity.pdbx_description
1 polymer ?
#
loop_
_entity_poly.entity_id
_entity_poly.type
_entity_poly.pdbx_seq_one_letter_code
_entity_poly.pdbx_strand_id
1 'polypeptide(L)'
;MRVPAAIFVKGSQIMTEITAPKAPVTSDEFADEIREQLKYTQGVTPQQATASDVYVAAAAAVRRHLVDAWMKTQKDMVSGDTKAVGYLSAEFLMGKQLSNALLNAGLTEQFD
;
A
#
# COMPACT_ATOMS: atom_id res chain seq x y z
N MET A 1 18.52 14.80 -45.90
CA MET A 1 17.77 15.32 -44.74
C MET A 1 17.71 14.20 -43.72
N ARG A 2 18.51 14.28 -42.66
CA ARG A 2 18.85 13.17 -41.75
C ARG A 2 18.02 13.34 -40.47
N VAL A 3 17.09 12.43 -40.21
CA VAL A 3 16.35 12.38 -38.95
C VAL A 3 17.32 11.83 -37.88
N PRO A 4 17.55 12.52 -36.75
CA PRO A 4 18.40 11.97 -35.70
C PRO A 4 17.60 10.99 -34.83
N ALA A 5 18.14 9.77 -34.72
CA ALA A 5 17.83 8.83 -33.67
C ALA A 5 18.42 9.30 -32.33
N ALA A 6 17.83 8.78 -31.23
CA ALA A 6 18.27 8.88 -29.84
C ALA A 6 17.73 10.06 -29.00
N ILE A 7 16.48 9.92 -28.54
CA ILE A 7 16.13 10.26 -27.16
C ILE A 7 15.86 8.92 -26.46
N PHE A 8 16.96 8.25 -26.11
CA PHE A 8 16.93 7.07 -25.25
C PHE A 8 16.61 7.56 -23.84
N VAL A 9 15.35 7.39 -23.43
CA VAL A 9 14.88 7.68 -22.07
C VAL A 9 15.63 6.75 -21.11
N LYS A 10 16.70 7.26 -20.52
CA LYS A 10 17.44 6.64 -19.41
C LYS A 10 16.62 6.76 -18.11
N GLY A 11 15.39 6.24 -18.14
CA GLY A 11 14.42 6.31 -17.03
C GLY A 11 13.85 4.95 -16.63
N SER A 12 14.27 3.86 -17.28
CA SER A 12 13.68 2.52 -17.08
C SER A 12 14.23 1.74 -15.88
N GLN A 13 15.20 2.27 -15.13
CA GLN A 13 15.87 1.54 -14.04
C GLN A 13 15.48 2.01 -12.62
N ILE A 14 14.79 3.16 -12.48
CA ILE A 14 14.33 3.68 -11.17
C ILE A 14 12.96 3.14 -10.75
N MET A 15 12.19 2.59 -11.69
CA MET A 15 10.87 2.00 -11.40
C MET A 15 10.97 0.54 -10.88
N THR A 16 12.09 -0.15 -11.15
CA THR A 16 12.24 -1.58 -10.90
C THR A 16 12.63 -1.92 -9.47
N GLU A 17 13.00 -0.93 -8.65
CA GLU A 17 13.30 -1.09 -7.22
C GLU A 17 12.17 -0.52 -6.32
N ILE A 18 10.99 -0.22 -6.85
CA ILE A 18 9.80 0.02 -6.01
C ILE A 18 9.25 -1.34 -5.60
N THR A 19 10.04 -2.06 -4.81
CA THR A 19 9.62 -3.31 -4.19
C THR A 19 8.47 -2.95 -3.27
N ALA A 20 7.27 -3.47 -3.57
CA ALA A 20 6.16 -3.52 -2.63
C ALA A 20 6.70 -3.82 -1.22
N PRO A 21 6.29 -3.12 -0.15
CA PRO A 21 6.74 -3.45 1.19
C PRO A 21 6.24 -4.85 1.50
N LYS A 22 7.05 -5.88 1.22
CA LYS A 22 6.77 -7.25 1.58
C LYS A 22 7.09 -7.34 3.05
N ALA A 23 6.07 -7.15 3.88
CA ALA A 23 6.22 -7.26 5.31
C ALA A 23 6.65 -8.71 5.63
N PRO A 24 7.83 -8.96 6.22
CA PRO A 24 8.24 -10.30 6.62
C PRO A 24 7.58 -10.64 7.97
N VAL A 25 6.26 -10.47 8.05
CA VAL A 25 5.49 -10.74 9.27
C VAL A 25 4.84 -12.11 9.18
N THR A 26 4.83 -12.81 10.31
CA THR A 26 4.11 -14.06 10.48
C THR A 26 2.62 -13.81 10.65
N SER A 27 1.79 -14.85 10.47
CA SER A 27 0.34 -14.76 10.68
C SER A 27 -0.01 -14.35 12.11
N ASP A 28 0.75 -14.83 13.10
CA ASP A 28 0.52 -14.55 14.51
C ASP A 28 0.82 -13.08 14.85
N GLU A 29 1.95 -12.57 14.38
CA GLU A 29 2.32 -11.15 14.53
C GLU A 29 1.28 -10.25 13.87
N PHE A 30 0.84 -10.61 12.67
CA PHE A 30 -0.16 -9.83 11.95
C PHE A 30 -1.53 -9.87 12.65
N ALA A 31 -1.92 -11.00 13.24
CA ALA A 31 -3.12 -11.08 14.08
C ALA A 31 -3.00 -10.22 15.34
N ASP A 32 -1.82 -10.11 15.94
CA ASP A 32 -1.56 -9.22 17.06
C ASP A 32 -1.68 -7.74 16.67
N GLU A 33 -1.18 -7.35 15.50
CA GLU A 33 -1.39 -5.99 14.98
C GLU A 33 -2.88 -5.64 14.84
N ILE A 34 -3.70 -6.58 14.35
CA ILE A 34 -5.16 -6.38 14.28
C ILE A 34 -5.76 -6.20 15.67
N ARG A 35 -5.35 -7.03 16.64
CA ARG A 35 -5.81 -6.90 18.04
C ARG A 35 -5.39 -5.56 18.65
N GLU A 36 -4.20 -5.08 18.33
CA GLU A 36 -3.76 -3.74 18.75
C GLU A 36 -4.64 -2.65 18.14
N GLN A 37 -4.99 -2.73 16.85
CA GLN A 37 -5.91 -1.76 16.23
C GLN A 37 -7.30 -1.80 16.88
N LEU A 38 -7.84 -2.99 17.17
CA LEU A 38 -9.11 -3.10 17.91
C LEU A 38 -9.02 -2.44 19.29
N LYS A 39 -7.96 -2.72 20.04
CA LYS A 39 -7.81 -2.25 21.42
C LYS A 39 -7.50 -0.76 21.51
N TYR A 40 -6.50 -0.29 20.77
CA TYR A 40 -5.94 1.05 20.93
C TYR A 40 -6.56 2.08 20.00
N THR A 41 -7.10 1.66 18.86
CA THR A 41 -7.75 2.59 17.92
C THR A 41 -9.27 2.59 18.10
N GLN A 42 -9.87 1.41 18.28
CA GLN A 42 -11.33 1.29 18.40
C GLN A 42 -11.83 1.19 19.85
N GLY A 43 -10.96 0.87 20.81
CA GLY A 43 -11.35 0.70 22.21
C GLY A 43 -12.18 -0.56 22.48
N VAL A 44 -12.13 -1.55 21.58
CA VAL A 44 -12.95 -2.76 21.62
C VAL A 44 -12.09 -3.96 21.96
N THR A 45 -12.58 -4.82 22.85
CA THR A 45 -11.92 -6.09 23.15
C THR A 45 -12.25 -7.15 22.10
N PRO A 46 -11.37 -8.13 21.84
CA PRO A 46 -11.67 -9.21 20.88
C PRO A 46 -12.99 -9.95 21.17
N GLN A 47 -13.40 -10.03 22.44
CA GLN A 47 -14.64 -10.68 22.86
C GLN A 47 -15.90 -9.86 22.54
N GLN A 48 -15.77 -8.55 22.39
CA GLN A 48 -16.87 -7.63 22.09
C GLN A 48 -16.91 -7.21 20.61
N ALA A 49 -15.83 -7.48 19.86
CA ALA A 49 -15.68 -7.05 18.49
C ALA A 49 -16.73 -7.68 17.57
N THR A 50 -17.39 -6.83 16.78
CA THR A 50 -18.24 -7.26 15.68
C THR A 50 -17.39 -7.56 14.44
N ALA A 51 -17.97 -8.24 13.44
CA ALA A 51 -17.28 -8.47 12.17
C ALA A 51 -16.86 -7.15 11.46
N SER A 52 -17.62 -6.07 11.67
CA SER A 52 -17.28 -4.75 11.13
C SER A 52 -16.04 -4.16 11.81
N ASP A 53 -15.95 -4.30 13.14
CA ASP A 53 -14.80 -3.79 13.92
C ASP A 53 -13.52 -4.51 13.50
N VAL A 54 -13.61 -5.84 13.35
CA VAL A 54 -12.50 -6.67 12.85
C VAL A 54 -12.10 -6.27 11.44
N TYR A 55 -13.05 -6.02 10.54
CA TYR A 55 -12.77 -5.55 9.18
C TYR A 55 -12.02 -4.21 9.17
N VAL A 56 -12.47 -3.24 9.97
CA VAL A 56 -11.83 -1.92 10.08
C VAL A 56 -10.42 -2.05 10.69
N ALA A 57 -10.26 -2.89 11.70
CA ALA A 57 -8.97 -3.14 12.35
C ALA A 57 -7.97 -3.80 11.39
N ALA A 58 -8.42 -4.82 10.64
CA ALA A 58 -7.65 -5.45 9.58
C ALA A 58 -7.21 -4.45 8.52
N ALA A 59 -8.13 -3.62 8.01
CA ALA A 59 -7.80 -2.60 7.03
C ALA A 59 -6.78 -1.57 7.56
N ALA A 60 -6.89 -1.19 8.83
CA ALA A 60 -5.94 -0.30 9.48
C ALA A 60 -4.55 -0.93 9.62
N ALA A 61 -4.48 -2.21 10.02
CA ALA A 61 -3.22 -2.97 10.11
C ALA A 61 -2.53 -3.04 8.75
N VAL A 62 -3.23 -3.47 7.69
CA VAL A 62 -2.68 -3.51 6.31
C VAL A 62 -2.20 -2.14 5.85
N ARG A 63 -2.95 -1.07 6.15
CA ARG A 63 -2.56 0.30 5.79
C ARG A 63 -1.23 0.71 6.42
N ARG A 64 -0.90 0.24 7.63
CA ARG A 64 0.39 0.54 8.27
C ARG A 64 1.57 0.04 7.44
N HIS A 65 1.44 -1.13 6.80
CA HIS A 65 2.50 -1.68 5.94
C HIS A 65 2.66 -0.91 4.62
N LEU A 66 1.64 -0.20 4.17
CA LEU A 66 1.68 0.58 2.92
C LEU A 66 2.11 2.04 3.13
N VAL A 67 1.91 2.59 4.33
CA VAL A 67 2.08 4.03 4.58
C VAL A 67 3.53 4.48 4.42
N ASP A 68 4.50 3.65 4.84
CA ASP A 68 5.92 3.99 4.78
C ASP A 68 6.41 4.08 3.33
N ALA A 69 6.01 3.11 2.49
CA ALA A 69 6.31 3.13 1.06
C ALA A 69 5.65 4.32 0.36
N TRP A 70 4.41 4.67 0.75
CA TRP A 70 3.74 5.85 0.23
C TRP A 70 4.47 7.14 0.60
N MET A 71 4.87 7.30 1.86
CA MET A 71 5.61 8.47 2.34
C MET A 71 6.97 8.62 1.66
N LYS A 72 7.69 7.51 1.46
CA LYS A 72 8.94 7.50 0.68
C LYS A 72 8.69 7.99 -0.74
N THR A 73 7.68 7.45 -1.42
CA THR A 73 7.32 7.83 -2.79
C THR A 73 6.98 9.32 -2.90
N GLN A 74 6.20 9.86 -1.95
CA GLN A 74 5.88 11.28 -1.92
C GLN A 74 7.14 12.15 -1.77
N LYS A 75 8.06 11.76 -0.89
CA LYS A 75 9.33 12.48 -0.70
C LYS A 75 10.20 12.43 -1.96
N ASP A 76 10.30 11.28 -2.61
CA ASP A 76 11.06 11.10 -3.84
C ASP A 76 10.46 11.93 -4.98
N MET A 77 9.13 12.01 -5.09
CA MET A 77 8.44 12.85 -6.08
C MET A 77 8.67 14.34 -5.88
N VAL A 78 8.74 14.83 -4.64
CA VAL A 78 8.97 16.25 -4.34
C VAL A 78 10.44 16.65 -4.49
N SER A 79 11.36 15.75 -4.12
CA SER A 79 12.80 16.03 -4.14
C SER A 79 13.46 15.78 -5.50
N GLY A 80 12.94 14.82 -6.27
CA GLY A 80 13.36 14.60 -7.64
C GLY A 80 12.67 15.57 -8.60
N ASP A 81 13.38 16.03 -9.62
CA ASP A 81 12.79 16.77 -10.76
C ASP A 81 11.93 15.83 -11.63
N THR A 82 10.88 15.30 -11.03
CA THR A 82 10.01 14.27 -11.60
C THR A 82 8.82 14.93 -12.27
N LYS A 83 8.61 14.65 -13.55
CA LYS A 83 7.41 15.12 -14.26
C LYS A 83 6.16 14.44 -13.68
N ALA A 84 5.21 15.24 -13.21
CA ALA A 84 3.92 14.74 -12.74
C ALA A 84 2.98 14.46 -13.92
N VAL A 85 2.29 13.32 -13.89
CA VAL A 85 1.24 12.95 -14.86
C VAL A 85 -0.12 13.02 -14.16
N GLY A 86 -0.99 13.91 -14.63
CA GLY A 86 -2.36 14.01 -14.14
C GLY A 86 -3.31 13.15 -14.97
N TYR A 87 -3.89 12.12 -14.36
CA TYR A 87 -4.98 11.35 -14.96
C TYR A 87 -6.32 11.96 -14.56
N LEU A 88 -7.00 12.60 -15.51
CA LEU A 88 -8.32 13.18 -15.30
C LEU A 88 -9.38 12.24 -15.89
N SER A 89 -10.28 11.77 -15.06
CA SER A 89 -11.44 10.96 -15.45
C SER A 89 -12.70 11.54 -14.83
N ALA A 90 -13.83 11.38 -15.51
CA ALA A 90 -15.14 11.70 -14.95
C ALA A 90 -15.51 10.73 -13.81
N GLU A 91 -15.05 9.48 -13.89
CA GLU A 91 -15.37 8.43 -12.92
C GLU A 91 -14.17 7.52 -12.67
N PHE A 92 -14.09 7.01 -11.43
CA PHE A 92 -13.08 6.05 -11.00
C PHE A 92 -13.75 4.91 -10.22
N LEU A 93 -13.84 3.73 -10.85
CA LEU A 93 -14.48 2.56 -10.25
C LEU A 93 -13.46 1.70 -9.48
N MET A 94 -13.19 2.08 -8.24
CA MET A 94 -12.15 1.43 -7.43
C MET A 94 -12.57 0.03 -6.92
N GLY A 95 -13.83 -0.16 -6.54
CA GLY A 95 -14.31 -1.42 -5.95
C GLY A 95 -13.77 -1.67 -4.52
N LYS A 96 -13.81 -2.91 -4.04
CA LYS A 96 -13.31 -3.30 -2.71
C LYS A 96 -11.78 -3.29 -2.68
N GLN A 97 -11.19 -2.58 -1.72
CA GLN A 97 -9.74 -2.35 -1.70
C GLN A 97 -8.93 -3.31 -0.82
N LEU A 98 -9.52 -3.90 0.22
CA LEU A 98 -8.75 -4.63 1.23
C LEU A 98 -7.97 -5.80 0.65
N SER A 99 -8.60 -6.65 -0.17
CA SER A 99 -7.93 -7.78 -0.82
C SER A 99 -6.79 -7.35 -1.74
N ASN A 100 -6.96 -6.24 -2.47
CA ASN A 100 -5.92 -5.69 -3.32
C ASN A 100 -4.77 -5.10 -2.49
N ALA A 101 -5.08 -4.45 -1.37
CA ALA A 101 -4.08 -3.90 -0.45
C ALA A 101 -3.25 -5.02 0.18
N LEU A 102 -3.87 -6.12 0.57
CA LEU A 102 -3.19 -7.31 1.10
C LEU A 102 -2.21 -7.89 0.09
N LEU A 103 -2.66 -8.08 -1.16
CA LEU A 103 -1.81 -8.59 -2.23
C LEU A 103 -0.60 -7.69 -2.48
N ASN A 104 -0.82 -6.38 -2.59
CA ASN A 104 0.25 -5.41 -2.84
C ASN A 104 1.16 -5.18 -1.63
N ALA A 105 0.72 -5.50 -0.41
CA ALA A 105 1.56 -5.52 0.78
C ALA A 105 2.27 -6.88 0.99
N GLY A 106 1.99 -7.88 0.15
CA GLY A 106 2.51 -9.25 0.34
C GLY A 106 1.99 -9.92 1.61
N LEU A 107 0.81 -9.53 2.08
CA LEU A 107 0.16 -9.98 3.33
C LEU A 107 -0.95 -11.02 3.10
N THR A 108 -1.14 -11.49 1.87
CA THR A 108 -2.23 -12.42 1.54
C THR A 108 -2.12 -13.74 2.28
N GLU A 109 -0.92 -14.31 2.36
CA GLU A 109 -0.68 -15.62 2.99
C GLU A 109 -0.93 -15.60 4.51
N GLN A 110 -0.86 -14.43 5.15
CA GLN A 110 -1.12 -14.26 6.58
C GLN A 110 -2.62 -14.26 6.91
N PHE A 111 -3.49 -14.20 5.89
CA PHE A 111 -4.95 -14.24 6.01
C PHE A 111 -5.58 -15.57 5.63
N ASP A 112 -4.85 -16.45 4.95
CA ASP A 112 -5.31 -17.78 4.52
C ASP A 112 -5.13 -18.83 5.65
#